data_AF-A0AAV0WXA2-F1
#
_entry.id   AF-A0AAV0WXA2-F1
#
_cell.length_a   1.000
_cell.length_b   1.000
_cell.length_c   1.000
_cell.angle_alpha   90.00
_cell.angle_beta   90.00
_cell.angle_gamma   90.00
#
_symmetry.space_group_name_H-M   'P 1'
#
loop_
_entity.id
_entity.type
_entity.pdbx_description
1 polymer ?
#
loop_
_entity_poly.entity_id
_entity_poly.type
_entity_poly.pdbx_seq_one_letter_code
_entity_poly.pdbx_strand_id
1 'polypeptide(L)'
;MYSSKRKRIKFECMECGSIFNNDYRLQHERIVLIECAIKSLSEICNDTNQLDKHISSAKVFAIKMKTDPISDFEKHHRKRIKPRRIDSNSSSQVNFSLESFYRKEFIEVLDTLITLMSSNLKCCLTSVQPTTVV
;
A
#
# COMPACT_ATOMS: atom_id res chain seq x y z
N MET A 1 -15.87 -35.29 -38.01
CA MET A 1 -14.75 -34.56 -37.37
C MET A 1 -14.82 -34.79 -35.87
N TYR A 2 -13.90 -35.56 -35.29
CA TYR A 2 -13.88 -35.83 -33.85
C TYR A 2 -13.36 -34.59 -33.10
N SER A 3 -14.27 -33.88 -32.42
CA SER A 3 -13.88 -32.90 -31.40
C SER A 3 -13.31 -33.66 -30.21
N SER A 4 -11.98 -33.77 -30.12
CA SER A 4 -11.30 -34.34 -28.96
C SER A 4 -11.62 -33.50 -27.72
N LYS A 5 -12.50 -34.01 -26.84
CA LYS A 5 -12.87 -33.33 -25.59
C LYS A 5 -11.64 -33.31 -24.67
N ARG A 6 -10.93 -32.18 -24.60
CA ARG A 6 -9.87 -31.97 -23.61
C ARG A 6 -10.45 -32.22 -22.22
N LYS A 7 -9.85 -33.15 -21.45
CA LYS A 7 -10.23 -33.37 -20.05
C LYS A 7 -9.95 -32.08 -19.27
N ARG A 8 -10.97 -31.47 -18.66
CA ARG A 8 -10.78 -30.33 -17.77
C ARG A 8 -10.12 -30.83 -16.48
N ILE A 9 -8.86 -30.45 -16.30
CA ILE A 9 -8.11 -30.71 -15.07
C ILE A 9 -8.47 -29.62 -14.07
N LYS A 10 -8.83 -30.03 -12.85
CA LYS A 10 -9.04 -29.13 -11.71
C LYS A 10 -7.72 -28.93 -10.97
N PHE A 11 -7.46 -27.68 -10.58
CA PHE A 11 -6.31 -27.26 -9.78
C PHE A 11 -6.81 -26.67 -8.48
N GLU A 12 -6.05 -26.86 -7.41
CA GLU A 12 -6.25 -26.23 -6.11
C GLU A 12 -5.16 -25.18 -5.90
N CYS A 13 -5.54 -23.98 -5.46
CA CYS A 13 -4.59 -22.92 -5.12
C CYS A 13 -4.09 -23.08 -3.68
N MET A 14 -2.77 -23.07 -3.51
CA MET A 14 -2.14 -23.22 -2.19
C MET A 14 -2.31 -22.00 -1.28
N GLU A 15 -2.58 -20.82 -1.84
CA GLU A 15 -2.70 -19.57 -1.07
C GLU A 15 -4.11 -19.32 -0.53
N CYS A 16 -5.15 -19.76 -1.25
CA CYS A 16 -6.54 -19.51 -0.87
C CYS A 16 -7.45 -20.76 -0.85
N GLY A 17 -6.94 -21.95 -1.19
CA GLY A 17 -7.70 -23.20 -1.23
C GLY A 17 -8.75 -23.31 -2.35
N SER A 18 -8.81 -22.34 -3.25
CA SER A 18 -9.80 -22.31 -4.34
C SER A 18 -9.54 -23.43 -5.35
N ILE A 19 -10.60 -24.11 -5.80
CA ILE A 19 -10.51 -25.13 -6.85
C ILE A 19 -11.08 -24.60 -8.17
N PHE A 20 -10.30 -24.62 -9.25
CA PHE A 20 -10.68 -24.10 -10.56
C PHE A 20 -10.15 -24.95 -11.72
N ASN A 21 -10.69 -24.74 -12.93
CA ASN A 21 -10.19 -25.43 -14.13
C ASN A 21 -8.90 -24.80 -14.63
N ASN A 22 -8.08 -25.57 -15.36
CA ASN A 22 -6.82 -25.09 -15.96
C ASN A 22 -6.95 -23.77 -16.72
N ASP A 23 -8.07 -23.55 -17.41
CA ASP A 23 -8.34 -22.36 -18.22
C ASP A 23 -8.32 -21.05 -17.39
N TYR A 24 -8.61 -21.13 -16.09
CA TYR A 24 -8.65 -19.98 -15.16
C TYR A 24 -7.39 -19.87 -14.28
N ARG A 25 -6.42 -20.77 -14.44
CA ARG A 25 -5.26 -20.86 -13.55
C ARG A 25 -4.42 -19.60 -13.53
N LEU A 26 -3.96 -19.15 -14.69
CA LEU A 26 -3.12 -17.96 -14.81
C LEU A 26 -3.84 -16.69 -14.31
N GLN A 27 -5.14 -16.63 -14.52
CA GLN A 27 -5.95 -15.50 -14.06
C GLN A 27 -6.10 -15.50 -12.54
N HIS A 28 -6.36 -16.67 -11.95
CA HIS A 28 -6.43 -16.84 -10.51
C HIS A 28 -5.09 -16.51 -9.83
N GLU A 29 -3.96 -17.03 -10.35
CA GLU A 29 -2.63 -16.73 -9.82
C GLU A 29 -2.33 -15.22 -9.82
N ARG A 30 -2.75 -14.48 -10.86
CA ARG A 30 -2.60 -13.02 -10.93
C ARG A 30 -3.47 -12.28 -9.90
N ILE A 31 -4.71 -12.71 -9.72
CA ILE A 31 -5.64 -12.13 -8.72
C ILE A 31 -5.06 -12.31 -7.32
N VAL A 32 -4.67 -13.54 -6.99
CA VAL A 32 -4.07 -13.88 -5.69
C VAL A 32 -2.82 -13.05 -5.43
N LEU A 33 -1.96 -12.87 -6.43
CA LEU A 33 -0.75 -12.04 -6.27
C LEU A 33 -1.08 -10.59 -5.92
N ILE A 34 -2.11 -10.01 -6.53
CA ILE A 34 -2.56 -8.64 -6.22
C ILE A 34 -3.17 -8.58 -4.81
N GLU A 35 -3.98 -9.57 -4.43
CA GLU A 35 -4.57 -9.65 -3.08
C GLU A 35 -3.49 -9.77 -1.99
N CYS A 36 -2.49 -10.63 -2.20
CA CYS A 36 -1.34 -10.75 -1.32
C CYS A 36 -0.57 -9.42 -1.21
N ALA A 37 -0.36 -8.72 -2.32
CA ALA A 37 0.32 -7.42 -2.31
C ALA A 37 -0.47 -6.36 -1.51
N ILE A 38 -1.79 -6.29 -1.69
CA ILE A 38 -2.66 -5.39 -0.90
C ILE A 38 -2.56 -5.72 0.59
N LYS A 39 -2.58 -7.01 0.93
CA LYS A 39 -2.46 -7.46 2.33
C LYS A 39 -1.12 -7.05 2.94
N SER A 40 -0.01 -7.27 2.24
CA SER A 40 1.32 -6.85 2.72
C SER A 40 1.43 -5.34 2.89
N LEU A 41 0.85 -4.54 1.99
CA LEU A 41 0.81 -3.08 2.14
C LEU A 41 -0.01 -2.64 3.36
N SER A 42 -1.14 -3.32 3.62
CA SER A 42 -1.97 -3.08 4.80
C SER A 42 -1.24 -3.43 6.10
N GLU A 43 -0.48 -4.53 6.12
CA GLU A 43 0.34 -4.92 7.26
C GLU A 43 1.41 -3.85 7.58
N ILE A 44 2.04 -3.27 6.56
CA ILE A 44 2.99 -2.16 6.74
C ILE A 44 2.29 -0.91 7.26
N CYS A 45 1.11 -0.57 6.75
CA CYS A 45 0.36 0.63 7.18
C CYS A 45 -0.05 0.55 8.66
N ASN A 46 -0.41 -0.63 9.14
CA ASN A 46 -0.88 -0.83 10.51
C ASN A 46 0.25 -0.99 11.54
N ASP A 47 1.48 -1.32 11.13
CA ASP A 47 2.63 -1.49 12.03
C ASP A 47 3.50 -0.22 12.08
N THR A 48 3.36 0.54 13.18
CA THR A 48 4.12 1.77 13.42
C THR A 48 5.63 1.56 13.44
N ASN A 49 6.12 0.38 13.83
CA ASN A 49 7.55 0.07 13.84
C ASN A 49 8.07 -0.23 12.42
N GLN A 50 7.25 -0.81 11.55
CA GLN A 50 7.62 -1.02 10.15
C GLN A 50 7.69 0.31 9.40
N LEU A 51 6.72 1.20 9.64
CA LEU A 51 6.75 2.57 9.12
C LEU A 51 8.04 3.30 9.52
N ASP A 52 8.49 3.16 10.76
CA ASP A 52 9.75 3.74 11.22
C ASP A 52 10.97 3.23 10.49
N LYS A 53 11.01 1.92 10.21
CA LYS A 53 12.10 1.33 9.42
C LYS A 53 12.08 1.88 8.00
N HIS A 54 10.91 2.07 7.40
CA HIS A 54 10.78 2.68 6.07
C HIS A 54 11.23 4.15 6.06
N ILE A 55 10.84 4.95 7.06
CA ILE A 55 11.30 6.33 7.21
C ILE A 55 12.81 6.39 7.40
N SER A 56 13.35 5.52 8.25
CA SER A 56 14.80 5.43 8.49
C SER A 56 15.56 5.03 7.22
N SER A 57 15.03 4.08 6.46
CA SER A 57 15.58 3.67 5.17
C SER A 57 15.53 4.80 4.14
N ALA A 58 14.44 5.57 4.11
CA ALA A 58 14.30 6.73 3.24
C ALA A 58 15.30 7.84 3.61
N LYS A 59 15.58 8.07 4.89
CA LYS A 59 16.64 9.00 5.34
C LYS A 59 18.01 8.56 4.81
N VAL A 60 18.36 7.29 4.96
CA VAL A 60 19.63 6.74 4.45
C VAL A 60 19.72 6.89 2.93
N PHE A 61 18.63 6.63 2.22
CA PHE A 61 18.56 6.83 0.77
C PHE A 61 18.74 8.31 0.37
N ALA A 62 18.08 9.24 1.05
CA ALA A 62 18.24 10.68 0.80
C ALA A 62 19.70 11.13 0.96
N ILE A 63 20.35 10.69 2.04
CA ILE A 63 21.77 10.97 2.29
C ILE A 63 22.63 10.43 1.15
N LYS A 64 22.35 9.20 0.68
CA LYS A 64 23.04 8.60 -0.48
C LYS A 64 22.83 9.40 -1.77
N MET A 65 21.67 10.02 -1.94
CA MET A 65 21.35 10.92 -3.05
C MET A 65 21.91 12.35 -2.88
N LYS A 66 22.74 12.58 -1.85
CA LYS A 66 23.35 13.87 -1.50
C LYS A 66 22.35 14.94 -1.07
N THR A 67 21.21 14.52 -0.51
CA THR A 67 20.23 15.40 0.11
C THR A 67 20.24 15.19 1.61
N ASP A 68 20.41 16.26 2.40
CA ASP A 68 20.25 16.17 3.86
C ASP A 68 18.75 16.24 4.22
N PRO A 69 18.15 15.12 4.67
CA PRO A 69 16.71 15.09 4.96
C PRO A 69 16.31 16.03 6.11
N ILE A 70 17.22 16.32 7.06
CA ILE A 70 16.89 17.19 8.20
C ILE A 70 16.90 18.65 7.75
N SER A 71 17.98 19.10 7.11
CA SER A 71 18.04 20.46 6.58
C SER A 71 16.95 20.74 5.54
N ASP A 72 16.65 19.77 4.67
CA ASP A 72 15.57 19.90 3.69
C ASP A 72 14.20 20.02 4.36
N PHE A 73 13.94 19.19 5.37
CA PHE A 73 12.72 19.26 6.17
C PHE A 73 12.58 20.62 6.85
N GLU A 74 13.64 21.12 7.50
CA GLU A 74 13.62 22.43 8.15
C GLU A 74 13.43 23.58 7.17
N LYS A 75 13.93 23.46 5.93
CA LYS A 75 13.77 24.48 4.89
C LYS A 75 12.34 24.56 4.39
N HIS A 76 11.72 23.41 4.09
CA HIS A 76 10.39 23.35 3.46
C HIS A 76 9.24 23.37 4.47
N HIS A 77 9.46 22.87 5.69
CA HIS A 77 8.42 22.73 6.72
C HIS A 77 8.61 23.72 7.87
N ARG A 78 9.23 24.88 7.61
CA ARG A 78 9.48 25.92 8.63
C ARG A 78 8.21 26.17 9.43
N LYS A 79 8.31 25.94 10.75
CA LYS A 79 7.28 26.27 11.73
C LYS A 79 6.93 27.75 11.57
N ARG A 80 5.64 28.08 11.62
CA ARG A 80 5.20 29.49 11.70
C ARG A 80 6.00 30.18 12.80
N ILE A 81 6.49 31.39 12.53
CA ILE A 81 7.18 32.22 13.52
C ILE A 81 6.27 32.31 14.75
N LYS A 82 6.84 32.02 15.93
CA LYS A 82 6.09 31.94 17.20
C LYS A 82 5.28 33.24 17.40
N PRO A 83 3.95 33.18 17.58
CA PRO A 83 3.15 34.38 17.84
C PRO A 83 3.66 35.08 19.10
N ARG A 84 3.83 36.40 19.02
CA ARG A 84 4.69 37.14 19.95
C ARG A 84 4.18 37.28 21.38
N ARG A 85 3.03 36.69 21.80
CA ARG A 85 2.61 36.76 23.21
C ARG A 85 1.51 35.84 23.76
N ILE A 86 0.66 35.18 22.95
CA ILE A 86 -0.58 34.55 23.50
C ILE A 86 -0.60 33.00 23.44
N ASP A 87 0.08 32.34 22.50
CA ASP A 87 -0.06 30.88 22.28
C ASP A 87 1.14 30.02 22.76
N SER A 88 1.98 30.54 23.66
CA SER A 88 3.14 29.79 24.18
C SER A 88 2.77 28.87 25.35
N ASN A 89 1.78 28.00 25.18
CA ASN A 89 1.51 26.97 26.18
C ASN A 89 2.27 25.68 25.85
N SER A 90 3.21 25.28 26.70
CA SER A 90 3.98 24.04 26.52
C SER A 90 3.10 22.79 26.66
N SER A 91 1.98 22.86 27.38
CA SER A 91 1.11 21.70 27.62
C SER A 91 0.15 21.38 26.47
N SER A 92 -0.05 22.32 25.52
CA SER A 92 -0.94 22.13 24.37
C SER A 92 -0.21 22.08 23.02
N GLN A 93 1.13 22.11 23.02
CA GLN A 93 1.93 22.06 21.79
C GLN A 93 2.13 20.62 21.32
N VAL A 94 1.81 20.35 20.05
CA VAL A 94 2.10 19.07 19.40
C VAL A 94 3.57 19.05 18.94
N ASN A 95 4.29 17.96 19.27
CA ASN A 95 5.65 17.73 18.80
C ASN A 95 5.67 17.49 17.29
N PHE A 96 6.03 18.52 16.53
CA PHE A 96 6.25 18.44 15.09
C PHE A 96 7.72 18.11 14.83
N SER A 97 7.99 16.82 14.58
CA SER A 97 9.28 16.26 14.18
C SER A 97 9.20 15.72 12.75
N LEU A 98 10.35 15.53 12.11
CA LEU A 98 10.44 14.93 10.78
C LEU A 98 9.74 13.57 10.74
N GLU A 99 9.95 12.74 11.78
CA GLU A 99 9.37 11.40 11.87
C GLU A 99 7.85 11.45 12.05
N SER A 100 7.32 12.33 12.91
CA SER A 100 5.87 12.42 13.09
C SER A 100 5.17 12.93 11.83
N PHE A 101 5.80 13.84 11.09
CA PHE A 101 5.31 14.29 9.79
C PHE A 101 5.33 13.16 8.76
N TYR A 102 6.50 12.55 8.49
CA TYR A 102 6.59 11.54 7.45
C TYR A 102 5.85 10.24 7.79
N ARG A 103 5.64 9.88 9.06
CA ARG A 103 4.71 8.78 9.40
C ARG A 103 3.33 9.01 8.81
N LYS A 104 2.80 10.23 8.98
CA LYS A 104 1.49 10.59 8.45
C LYS A 104 1.50 10.53 6.92
N GLU A 105 2.50 11.11 6.27
CA GLU A 105 2.61 11.09 4.81
C GLU A 105 2.71 9.66 4.24
N PHE A 106 3.48 8.78 4.88
CA PHE A 106 3.58 7.38 4.47
C PHE A 106 2.25 6.65 4.61
N ILE A 107 1.50 6.88 5.69
CA ILE A 107 0.16 6.33 5.88
C ILE A 107 -0.77 6.80 4.76
N GLU A 108 -0.82 8.10 4.47
CA GLU A 108 -1.67 8.65 3.41
C GLU A 108 -1.34 8.05 2.02
N VAL A 109 -0.05 7.89 1.71
CA VAL A 109 0.38 7.26 0.45
C VAL A 109 0.01 5.77 0.40
N LEU A 110 0.18 5.04 1.50
CA LEU A 110 -0.18 3.61 1.56
C LEU A 110 -1.70 3.42 1.47
N ASP A 111 -2.49 4.23 2.16
CA ASP A 111 -3.95 4.16 2.15
C ASP A 111 -4.51 4.46 0.76
N THR A 112 -3.99 5.49 0.09
CA THR A 112 -4.39 5.82 -1.29
C THR A 112 -4.04 4.69 -2.26
N LEU A 113 -2.85 4.09 -2.13
CA LEU A 113 -2.42 2.96 -2.94
C LEU A 113 -3.29 1.72 -2.69
N ILE A 114 -3.53 1.35 -1.43
CA ILE A 114 -4.39 0.22 -1.03
C ILE A 114 -5.80 0.41 -1.59
N THR A 115 -6.36 1.62 -1.45
CA THR A 115 -7.72 1.94 -1.92
C THR A 115 -7.80 1.81 -3.44
N LEU A 116 -6.83 2.36 -4.17
CA LEU A 116 -6.79 2.30 -5.63
C LEU A 116 -6.61 0.86 -6.13
N MET A 117 -5.68 0.10 -5.54
CA MET A 117 -5.45 -1.31 -5.89
C MET A 117 -6.69 -2.16 -5.62
N SER A 118 -7.35 -1.97 -4.48
CA SER A 118 -8.57 -2.70 -4.11
C SER A 118 -9.73 -2.35 -5.05
N SER A 119 -9.88 -1.08 -5.40
CA SER A 119 -10.89 -0.61 -6.35
C SER A 119 -10.65 -1.21 -7.75
N ASN A 120 -9.42 -1.14 -8.25
CA ASN A 120 -9.05 -1.68 -9.55
C ASN A 120 -9.25 -3.20 -9.60
N LEU A 121 -8.87 -3.92 -8.53
CA LEU A 121 -9.08 -5.36 -8.44
C LEU A 121 -10.57 -5.69 -8.51
N LYS A 122 -11.41 -4.98 -7.75
CA LYS A 122 -12.87 -5.13 -7.79
C LYS A 122 -13.42 -4.91 -9.20
N CYS A 123 -12.98 -3.86 -9.90
CA CYS A 123 -13.37 -3.59 -11.29
C CYS A 123 -12.96 -4.73 -12.23
N CYS A 124 -11.71 -5.20 -12.13
CA CYS A 124 -11.21 -6.33 -12.90
C CYS A 124 -12.05 -7.59 -12.67
N LEU A 125 -12.39 -7.91 -11.41
CA LEU A 125 -13.24 -9.05 -11.08
C LEU A 125 -14.64 -8.92 -11.68
N THR A 126 -15.26 -7.74 -11.61
CA THR A 126 -16.59 -7.51 -12.23
C THR A 126 -16.58 -7.58 -13.76
N SER A 127 -15.49 -7.16 -14.41
CA SER A 127 -15.34 -7.28 -15.87
C SER A 127 -15.10 -8.71 -16.34
N VAL A 128 -14.61 -9.57 -15.44
CA VAL A 128 -14.23 -10.95 -15.73
C VAL A 128 -15.37 -11.92 -15.43
N GLN A 129 -16.33 -11.55 -14.59
CA GLN A 129 -17.49 -12.42 -14.36
C GLN A 129 -18.18 -12.70 -15.69
N PRO A 130 -18.37 -13.98 -16.06
CA PRO A 130 -19.23 -14.29 -17.19
C PRO A 130 -20.61 -13.77 -16.81
N THR A 131 -21.24 -12.98 -17.70
CA THR A 131 -22.67 -12.72 -17.61
C THR A 131 -23.35 -14.07 -17.43
N THR A 132 -23.80 -14.36 -16.22
CA THR A 132 -24.78 -15.41 -15.97
C THR A 132 -26.06 -14.89 -16.61
N VAL A 133 -26.18 -15.14 -17.92
CA VAL A 133 -27.45 -15.03 -18.62
C VAL A 133 -28.31 -16.15 -18.05
N VAL A 134 -29.16 -15.77 -17.10
CA VAL A 134 -30.36 -16.52 -16.73
C VAL A 134 -31.46 -16.07 -17.68
#